data_AF-A0A6G7PHL3-F1
#
_entry.id   AF-A0A6G7PHL3-F1
#
_cell.length_a   1.000
_cell.length_b   1.000
_cell.length_c   1.000
_cell.angle_alpha   90.00
_cell.angle_beta   90.00
_cell.angle_gamma   90.00
#
_symmetry.space_group_name_H-M   'P 1'
#
loop_
_entity.id
_entity.type
_entity.pdbx_description
1 polymer ?
#
loop_
_entity_poly.entity_id
_entity_poly.type
_entity_poly.pdbx_seq_one_letter_code
_entity_poly.pdbx_strand_id
1 'polypeptide(L)'
;MTVVDDDRSIIDLLHTLDRLPGPEHLQFPDGFDLMSARIRAIKLRKRLNEDFGTPERDQPVRLDEGIQDASFSFGLRIPPGVTEAKQWICVRLSNYGDLAVVTTPQPDSHPDLDAAVAAGALSEGDRRHVVSALAELEYTLVPPRLLLREYDGVTWLADADPPGEVTWWTRFFDYL
;
A
#
# COMPACT_ATOMS: atom_id res chain seq x y z
N MET A 1 -13.51 13.60 -12.61
CA MET A 1 -13.40 13.55 -11.14
C MET A 1 -12.29 14.48 -10.72
N THR A 2 -12.48 15.26 -9.66
CA THR A 2 -11.43 16.10 -9.07
C THR A 2 -10.76 15.34 -7.93
N VAL A 3 -9.53 15.69 -7.56
CA VAL A 3 -8.76 15.03 -6.47
C VAL A 3 -9.56 14.92 -5.17
N VAL A 4 -10.42 15.90 -4.87
CA VAL A 4 -11.28 15.91 -3.67
C VAL A 4 -12.38 14.85 -3.71
N ASP A 5 -12.89 14.53 -4.90
CA ASP A 5 -13.94 13.52 -5.09
C ASP A 5 -13.37 12.10 -4.98
N ASP A 6 -12.15 11.91 -5.48
CA ASP A 6 -11.38 10.67 -5.32
C ASP A 6 -11.02 10.43 -3.85
N ASP A 7 -10.57 11.47 -3.14
CA ASP A 7 -10.24 11.37 -1.70
C ASP A 7 -11.41 10.95 -0.84
N ARG A 8 -12.57 11.55 -1.07
CA ARG A 8 -13.79 11.19 -0.35
C ARG A 8 -14.16 9.73 -0.61
N SER A 9 -14.09 9.30 -1.86
CA SER A 9 -14.37 7.92 -2.24
C SER A 9 -13.43 6.92 -1.57
N ILE A 10 -12.14 7.27 -1.45
CA ILE A 10 -11.16 6.43 -0.73
C ILE A 10 -11.48 6.39 0.77
N ILE A 11 -11.79 7.51 1.40
CA ILE A 11 -12.15 7.54 2.83
C ILE A 11 -13.42 6.73 3.09
N ASP A 12 -14.44 6.85 2.25
CA ASP A 12 -15.67 6.05 2.34
C ASP A 12 -15.36 4.55 2.17
N LEU A 13 -14.41 4.19 1.30
CA LEU A 13 -13.91 2.82 1.16
C LEU A 13 -13.20 2.33 2.44
N LEU A 14 -12.29 3.13 3.01
CA LEU A 14 -11.60 2.79 4.27
C LEU A 14 -12.61 2.50 5.38
N HIS A 15 -13.58 3.39 5.56
CA HIS A 15 -14.68 3.20 6.50
C HIS A 15 -15.56 1.98 6.21
N THR A 16 -15.73 1.61 4.94
CA THR A 16 -16.50 0.42 4.55
C THR A 16 -15.73 -0.85 4.91
N LEU A 17 -14.44 -0.89 4.59
CA LEU A 17 -13.57 -2.04 4.88
C LEU A 17 -13.35 -2.25 6.37
N ASP A 18 -13.30 -1.17 7.14
CA ASP A 18 -13.19 -1.21 8.60
C ASP A 18 -14.42 -1.84 9.28
N ARG A 19 -15.57 -1.85 8.59
CA ARG A 19 -16.85 -2.43 9.06
C ARG A 19 -17.12 -3.83 8.51
N LEU A 20 -16.14 -4.47 7.87
CA LEU A 20 -16.25 -5.89 7.52
C LEU A 20 -16.56 -6.73 8.77
N PRO A 21 -17.20 -7.91 8.62
CA PRO A 21 -17.42 -8.81 9.75
C PRO A 21 -16.12 -9.11 10.51
N GLY A 22 -16.24 -9.22 11.84
CA GLY A 22 -15.07 -9.39 12.71
C GLY A 22 -14.11 -8.20 12.71
N PRO A 23 -14.57 -6.94 12.90
CA PRO A 23 -13.71 -5.76 12.81
C PRO A 23 -12.54 -5.79 13.81
N GLU A 24 -12.69 -6.51 14.92
CA GLU A 24 -11.64 -6.72 15.93
C GLU A 24 -10.49 -7.64 15.46
N HIS A 25 -10.64 -8.33 14.32
CA HIS A 25 -9.57 -9.13 13.73
C HIS A 25 -8.59 -8.23 12.98
N LEU A 26 -7.77 -7.49 13.73
CA LEU A 26 -6.97 -6.42 13.16
C LEU A 26 -5.99 -6.90 12.08
N GLN A 27 -5.37 -8.08 12.24
CA GLN A 27 -4.43 -8.63 11.27
C GLN A 27 -5.12 -9.11 9.98
N PHE A 28 -6.24 -9.84 10.08
CA PHE A 28 -6.90 -10.48 8.94
C PHE A 28 -8.42 -10.29 9.03
N PRO A 29 -9.04 -9.57 8.08
CA PRO A 29 -10.50 -9.48 8.07
C PRO A 29 -11.13 -10.85 7.81
N ASP A 30 -12.39 -11.00 8.24
CA ASP A 30 -13.13 -12.23 7.98
C ASP A 30 -13.20 -12.52 6.47
N GLY A 31 -12.86 -13.75 6.11
CA GLY A 31 -12.84 -14.20 4.71
C GLY A 31 -11.58 -13.84 3.93
N PHE A 32 -10.55 -13.27 4.57
CA PHE A 32 -9.26 -13.06 3.91
C PHE A 32 -8.64 -14.39 3.44
N ASP A 33 -8.38 -14.50 2.13
CA ASP A 33 -7.73 -15.64 1.50
C ASP A 33 -6.26 -15.31 1.21
N LEU A 34 -5.39 -15.75 2.13
CA LEU A 34 -3.94 -15.58 2.01
C LEU A 34 -3.36 -16.20 0.73
N MET A 35 -3.90 -17.32 0.26
CA MET A 35 -3.38 -17.99 -0.94
C MET A 35 -3.70 -17.21 -2.21
N SER A 36 -4.93 -16.69 -2.31
CA SER A 36 -5.32 -15.80 -3.40
C SER A 36 -4.52 -14.49 -3.38
N ALA A 37 -4.33 -13.89 -2.21
CA ALA A 37 -3.50 -12.68 -2.05
C ALA A 37 -2.05 -12.94 -2.45
N ARG A 38 -1.48 -14.09 -2.08
CA ARG A 38 -0.12 -14.51 -2.47
C ARG A 38 0.04 -14.62 -3.99
N ILE A 39 -0.92 -15.23 -4.68
CA ILE A 39 -0.90 -15.37 -6.14
C ILE A 39 -0.88 -13.98 -6.80
N ARG A 40 -1.67 -13.03 -6.30
CA ARG A 40 -1.68 -11.64 -6.80
C ARG A 40 -0.36 -10.92 -6.54
N ALA A 41 0.23 -11.07 -5.34
CA ALA A 41 1.53 -10.49 -5.02
C ALA A 41 2.65 -11.01 -5.94
N ILE A 42 2.65 -12.32 -6.26
CA ILE A 42 3.59 -12.92 -7.21
C ILE A 42 3.39 -12.36 -8.62
N LYS A 43 2.14 -12.21 -9.08
CA LYS A 43 1.82 -11.59 -10.38
C LYS A 43 2.28 -10.14 -10.43
N LEU A 44 2.04 -9.36 -9.37
CA LEU A 44 2.48 -7.97 -9.27
C LEU A 44 4.01 -7.88 -9.35
N ARG A 45 4.73 -8.70 -8.57
CA ARG A 45 6.20 -8.75 -8.65
C ARG A 45 6.68 -9.05 -10.07
N LYS A 46 6.07 -10.04 -10.74
CA LYS A 46 6.42 -10.39 -12.12
C LYS A 46 6.23 -9.20 -13.06
N ARG A 47 5.06 -8.56 -13.02
CA ARG A 47 4.74 -7.39 -13.85
C ARG A 47 5.70 -6.23 -13.62
N LEU A 48 6.03 -5.93 -12.35
CA LEU A 48 7.01 -4.90 -12.02
C LEU A 48 8.42 -5.26 -12.52
N ASN A 49 8.87 -6.51 -12.42
CA ASN A 49 10.16 -6.91 -12.98
C ASN A 49 10.22 -6.69 -14.52
N GLU A 50 9.13 -6.93 -15.24
CA GLU A 50 9.02 -6.67 -16.67
C GLU A 50 9.12 -5.17 -16.98
N ASP A 51 8.36 -4.35 -16.24
CA ASP A 51 8.32 -2.90 -16.44
C ASP A 51 9.63 -2.19 -16.09
N PHE A 52 10.31 -2.64 -15.03
CA PHE A 52 11.64 -2.13 -14.64
C PHE A 52 12.79 -2.80 -15.44
N GLY A 53 12.47 -3.53 -16.51
CA GLY A 53 13.43 -3.97 -17.53
C GLY A 53 14.39 -5.05 -17.07
N THR A 54 13.97 -5.93 -16.16
CA THR A 54 14.89 -6.89 -15.55
C THR A 54 14.73 -8.32 -16.06
N PRO A 55 15.83 -8.97 -16.46
CA PRO A 55 15.78 -10.37 -16.89
C PRO A 55 15.24 -11.25 -15.76
N GLU A 56 14.47 -12.29 -16.10
CA GLU A 56 13.89 -13.24 -15.14
C GLU A 56 14.91 -13.89 -14.18
N ARG A 57 16.20 -13.85 -14.54
CA ARG A 57 17.31 -14.37 -13.72
C ARG A 57 17.81 -13.39 -12.64
N ASP A 58 17.58 -12.09 -12.81
CA ASP A 58 18.13 -11.03 -11.94
C ASP A 58 17.08 -10.34 -11.05
N GLN A 59 15.81 -10.79 -11.09
CA GLN A 59 14.62 -10.29 -10.35
C GLN A 59 14.92 -9.24 -9.25
N PRO A 60 15.00 -7.95 -9.58
CA PRO A 60 15.38 -6.89 -8.64
C PRO A 60 14.27 -6.60 -7.65
N VAL A 61 12.99 -6.80 -8.02
CA VAL A 61 11.86 -6.49 -7.17
C VAL A 61 11.75 -7.58 -6.13
N ARG A 62 12.06 -7.22 -4.89
CA ARG A 62 11.97 -8.13 -3.75
C ARG A 62 10.53 -8.18 -3.31
N LEU A 63 10.01 -9.39 -3.14
CA LEU A 63 8.74 -9.64 -2.46
C LEU A 63 9.05 -10.17 -1.07
N ASP A 64 8.56 -9.47 -0.06
CA ASP A 64 8.54 -9.91 1.32
C ASP A 64 7.18 -10.56 1.61
N GLU A 65 7.24 -11.82 2.02
CA GLU A 65 6.09 -12.66 2.41
C GLU A 65 6.23 -13.12 3.88
N GLY A 66 7.28 -12.67 4.58
CA GLY A 66 7.59 -13.04 5.96
C GLY A 66 7.00 -12.08 6.99
N ILE A 67 6.03 -11.27 6.58
CA ILE A 67 5.37 -10.29 7.44
C ILE A 67 4.40 -11.02 8.36
N GLN A 68 4.55 -10.78 9.66
CA GLN A 68 3.71 -11.33 10.72
C GLN A 68 3.26 -10.18 11.61
N ASP A 69 2.18 -10.42 12.37
CA ASP A 69 1.62 -9.44 13.31
C ASP A 69 1.36 -8.08 12.65
N ALA A 70 0.71 -8.10 11.49
CA ALA A 70 0.45 -6.90 10.70
C ALA A 70 -0.86 -7.00 9.90
N SER A 71 -1.43 -5.83 9.59
CA SER A 71 -2.63 -5.68 8.74
C SER A 71 -2.33 -5.81 7.24
N PHE A 72 -1.11 -6.22 6.87
CA PHE A 72 -0.65 -6.44 5.51
C PHE A 72 0.19 -7.73 5.46
N SER A 73 0.07 -8.51 4.39
CA SER A 73 0.83 -9.77 4.24
C SER A 73 2.00 -9.69 3.27
N PHE A 74 2.04 -8.65 2.42
CA PHE A 74 3.02 -8.58 1.35
C PHE A 74 3.61 -7.17 1.19
N GLY A 75 4.93 -7.13 1.04
CA GLY A 75 5.68 -5.91 0.72
C GLY A 75 6.52 -6.12 -0.54
N LEU A 76 6.50 -5.17 -1.47
CA LEU A 76 7.38 -5.18 -2.63
C LEU A 76 8.40 -4.03 -2.52
N ARG A 77 9.66 -4.31 -2.87
CA ARG A 77 10.73 -3.31 -2.86
C ARG A 77 11.46 -3.32 -4.19
N ILE A 78 11.35 -2.21 -4.92
CA ILE A 78 12.05 -1.95 -6.17
C ILE A 78 13.34 -1.17 -5.83
N PRO A 79 14.52 -1.70 -6.19
CA PRO A 79 15.79 -1.12 -5.77
C PRO A 79 16.21 0.09 -6.62
N PRO A 80 16.95 1.06 -6.04
CA PRO A 80 17.47 2.24 -6.73
C PRO A 80 18.17 1.96 -8.06
N GLY A 81 18.86 0.82 -8.15
CA GLY A 81 19.62 0.43 -9.34
C GLY A 81 18.78 0.33 -10.62
N VAL A 82 17.49 0.00 -10.50
CA VAL A 82 16.58 -0.18 -11.65
C VAL A 82 15.59 0.96 -11.82
N THR A 83 15.40 1.80 -10.80
CA THR A 83 14.57 3.01 -10.90
C THR A 83 15.27 4.14 -11.66
N GLU A 84 14.51 5.00 -12.30
CA GLU A 84 15.03 6.24 -12.90
C GLU A 84 15.42 7.25 -11.82
N ALA A 85 14.61 7.40 -10.77
CA ALA A 85 14.86 8.34 -9.66
C ALA A 85 16.04 7.95 -8.76
N LYS A 86 16.61 6.75 -8.92
CA LYS A 86 17.67 6.19 -8.06
C LYS A 86 17.28 6.16 -6.58
N GLN A 87 16.01 5.87 -6.31
CA GLN A 87 15.44 5.73 -4.97
C GLN A 87 14.77 4.37 -4.81
N TRP A 88 14.54 3.97 -3.56
CA TRP A 88 13.70 2.82 -3.29
C TRP A 88 12.24 3.16 -3.53
N ILE A 89 11.53 2.26 -4.20
CA ILE A 89 10.06 2.30 -4.26
C ILE A 89 9.54 1.09 -3.50
N CYS A 90 8.71 1.34 -2.50
CA CYS A 90 8.16 0.34 -1.59
C CYS A 90 6.64 0.30 -1.75
N VAL A 91 6.09 -0.90 -1.95
CA VAL A 91 4.64 -1.14 -2.04
C VAL A 91 4.22 -2.04 -0.89
N ARG A 92 3.18 -1.69 -0.15
CA ARG A 92 2.52 -2.62 0.81
C ARG A 92 1.14 -3.00 0.30
N LEU A 93 0.77 -4.25 0.47
CA LEU A 93 -0.54 -4.80 0.08
C LEU A 93 -1.33 -5.16 1.33
N SER A 94 -2.40 -4.44 1.59
CA SER A 94 -3.24 -4.64 2.78
C SER A 94 -3.94 -6.01 2.73
N ASN A 95 -4.24 -6.55 3.89
CA ASN A 95 -5.15 -7.70 4.01
C ASN A 95 -6.62 -7.29 3.79
N TYR A 96 -6.89 -5.99 3.71
CA TYR A 96 -8.21 -5.42 3.50
C TYR A 96 -8.38 -4.95 2.05
N GLY A 97 -9.47 -5.37 1.41
CA GLY A 97 -10.06 -4.70 0.24
C GLY A 97 -9.15 -4.46 -0.97
N ASP A 98 -8.16 -5.32 -1.22
CA ASP A 98 -7.16 -5.14 -2.29
C ASP A 98 -6.54 -3.73 -2.29
N LEU A 99 -6.30 -3.16 -1.10
CA LEU A 99 -5.67 -1.88 -0.97
C LEU A 99 -4.15 -2.02 -1.17
N ALA A 100 -3.56 -1.04 -1.86
CA ALA A 100 -2.13 -0.90 -1.97
C ALA A 100 -1.71 0.52 -1.60
N VAL A 101 -0.54 0.66 -1.00
CA VAL A 101 0.12 1.96 -0.79
C VAL A 101 1.53 1.91 -1.36
N VAL A 102 1.92 2.98 -2.02
CA VAL A 102 3.27 3.18 -2.57
C VAL A 102 3.96 4.27 -1.77
N THR A 103 5.18 3.98 -1.34
CA THR A 103 6.00 4.82 -0.45
C THR A 103 7.41 4.91 -1.01
N THR A 104 8.03 6.08 -0.89
CA THR A 104 9.36 6.36 -1.47
C THR A 104 10.17 7.29 -0.55
N PRO A 105 11.23 6.83 0.14
CA PRO A 105 11.56 5.45 0.46
C PRO A 105 10.83 4.93 1.72
N GLN A 106 10.23 5.81 2.53
CA GLN A 106 9.56 5.48 3.79
C GLN A 106 8.07 5.88 3.74
N PRO A 107 7.22 5.26 4.59
CA PRO A 107 5.78 5.55 4.66
C PRO A 107 5.38 7.02 4.79
N ASP A 108 6.15 7.79 5.55
CA ASP A 108 5.89 9.17 5.93
C ASP A 108 6.70 10.19 5.10
N SER A 109 7.45 9.73 4.09
CA SER A 109 8.34 10.59 3.29
C SER A 109 7.59 11.62 2.45
N HIS A 110 6.46 11.22 1.87
CA HIS A 110 5.65 12.07 0.99
C HIS A 110 4.16 11.81 1.18
N PRO A 111 3.32 12.86 1.13
CA PRO A 111 1.87 12.73 1.30
C PRO A 111 1.19 11.95 0.16
N ASP A 112 1.73 11.98 -1.05
CA ASP A 112 1.25 11.26 -2.21
C ASP A 112 2.33 11.16 -3.30
N LEU A 113 1.99 10.49 -4.41
CA LEU A 113 2.92 10.29 -5.54
C LEU A 113 3.22 11.59 -6.28
N ASP A 114 2.29 12.56 -6.33
CA ASP A 114 2.55 13.86 -6.94
C ASP A 114 3.63 14.62 -6.17
N ALA A 115 3.55 14.63 -4.83
CA ALA A 115 4.56 15.21 -3.98
C ALA A 115 5.91 14.47 -4.08
N ALA A 116 5.90 13.14 -4.18
CA ALA A 116 7.11 12.36 -4.38
C ALA A 116 7.79 12.68 -5.72
N VAL A 117 7.01 12.86 -6.79
CA VAL A 117 7.53 13.29 -8.10
C VAL A 117 8.09 14.71 -8.03
N ALA A 118 7.36 15.64 -7.43
CA ALA A 118 7.82 17.02 -7.27
C ALA A 118 9.13 17.13 -6.47
N ALA A 119 9.33 16.23 -5.50
CA ALA A 119 10.55 16.14 -4.71
C ALA A 119 11.70 15.37 -5.41
N GLY A 120 11.45 14.76 -6.58
CA GLY A 120 12.42 13.92 -7.29
C GLY A 120 12.69 12.57 -6.63
N ALA A 121 11.86 12.17 -5.65
CA ALA A 121 11.95 10.86 -4.99
C ALA A 121 11.33 9.74 -5.85
N LEU A 122 10.53 10.11 -6.85
CA LEU A 122 9.91 9.23 -7.82
C LEU A 122 9.96 9.91 -9.19
N SER A 123 10.27 9.19 -10.26
CA SER A 123 10.14 9.73 -11.62
C SER A 123 8.72 9.49 -12.15
N GLU A 124 8.30 10.25 -13.16
CA GLU A 124 7.02 10.00 -13.83
C GLU A 124 6.99 8.64 -14.55
N GLY A 125 8.14 8.15 -15.01
CA GLY A 125 8.29 6.81 -15.58
C GLY A 125 8.04 5.73 -14.54
N ASP A 126 8.78 5.79 -13.43
CA ASP A 126 8.66 4.86 -12.31
C ASP A 126 7.23 4.87 -11.74
N ARG A 127 6.63 6.06 -11.57
CA ARG A 127 5.23 6.22 -11.13
C ARG A 127 4.28 5.47 -12.05
N ARG A 128 4.40 5.68 -13.37
CA ARG A 128 3.51 5.06 -14.36
C ARG A 128 3.59 3.54 -14.31
N HIS A 129 4.81 2.99 -14.20
CA HIS A 129 4.99 1.54 -14.08
C HIS A 129 4.29 0.97 -12.86
N VAL A 130 4.49 1.56 -11.69
CA VAL A 130 3.88 1.06 -10.44
C VAL A 130 2.36 1.21 -10.45
N VAL A 131 1.85 2.39 -10.85
CA VAL A 131 0.40 2.65 -10.87
C VAL A 131 -0.30 1.75 -11.88
N SER A 132 0.25 1.57 -13.09
CA SER A 132 -0.33 0.67 -14.10
C SER A 132 -0.32 -0.78 -13.63
N ALA A 133 0.78 -1.27 -13.06
CA ALA A 133 0.87 -2.65 -12.59
C ALA A 133 -0.13 -2.95 -11.45
N LEU A 134 -0.37 -1.97 -10.56
CA LEU A 134 -1.39 -2.08 -9.51
C LEU A 134 -2.80 -2.07 -10.09
N ALA A 135 -3.09 -1.13 -11.02
CA ALA A 135 -4.40 -1.02 -11.64
C ALA A 135 -4.78 -2.24 -12.50
N GLU A 136 -3.83 -2.81 -13.25
CA GLU A 136 -4.01 -4.04 -14.04
C GLU A 136 -4.39 -5.25 -13.17
N LEU A 137 -4.00 -5.24 -11.89
CA LEU A 137 -4.32 -6.26 -10.90
C LEU A 137 -5.42 -5.82 -9.94
N GLU A 138 -6.17 -4.78 -10.29
CA GLU A 138 -7.35 -4.28 -9.57
C GLU A 138 -7.05 -3.88 -8.11
N TYR A 139 -5.81 -3.46 -7.82
CA TYR A 139 -5.49 -2.86 -6.52
C TYR A 139 -6.00 -1.42 -6.48
N THR A 140 -6.61 -1.05 -5.36
CA THR A 140 -6.96 0.35 -5.08
C THR A 140 -5.76 1.03 -4.43
N LEU A 141 -5.17 2.01 -5.13
CA LEU A 141 -4.07 2.80 -4.60
C LEU A 141 -4.59 3.82 -3.59
N VAL A 142 -4.07 3.77 -2.36
CA VAL A 142 -4.42 4.70 -1.28
C VAL A 142 -3.27 5.68 -1.04
N PRO A 143 -3.50 7.01 -1.14
CA PRO A 143 -2.50 8.02 -0.81
C PRO A 143 -2.08 7.99 0.67
N PRO A 144 -0.77 8.04 1.00
CA PRO A 144 -0.30 8.12 2.38
C PRO A 144 -0.96 9.21 3.22
N ARG A 145 -1.21 10.41 2.66
CA ARG A 145 -1.87 11.51 3.36
C ARG A 145 -3.28 11.19 3.88
N LEU A 146 -4.00 10.25 3.25
CA LEU A 146 -5.29 9.80 3.75
C LEU A 146 -5.11 8.76 4.86
N LEU A 147 -4.09 7.90 4.72
CA LEU A 147 -3.74 6.90 5.73
C LEU A 147 -3.16 7.52 7.00
N LEU A 148 -2.49 8.67 6.91
CA LEU A 148 -1.91 9.38 8.06
C LEU A 148 -2.92 10.26 8.80
N ARG A 149 -4.19 10.25 8.39
CA ARG A 149 -5.26 10.88 9.18
C ARG A 149 -5.54 10.03 10.42
N GLU A 150 -5.92 10.71 11.51
CA GLU A 150 -6.42 10.08 12.73
C GLU A 150 -7.48 9.03 12.39
N TYR A 151 -7.36 7.87 13.05
CA TYR A 151 -8.30 6.79 12.88
C TYR A 151 -9.61 7.10 13.61
N ASP A 152 -10.70 7.20 12.86
CA ASP A 152 -12.06 7.45 13.34
C ASP A 152 -13.01 6.26 13.02
N GLY A 153 -12.44 5.05 13.03
CA GLY A 153 -13.15 3.81 12.70
C GLY A 153 -13.87 3.15 13.88
N VAL A 154 -14.22 1.87 13.72
CA VAL A 154 -15.13 1.13 14.61
C VAL A 154 -14.45 0.19 15.60
N THR A 155 -13.12 0.08 15.56
CA THR A 155 -12.36 -0.81 16.46
C THR A 155 -11.86 -0.06 17.69
N TRP A 156 -11.39 -0.81 18.70
CA TRP A 156 -10.77 -0.23 19.91
C TRP A 156 -9.58 0.70 19.62
N LEU A 157 -8.99 0.63 18.42
CA LEU A 157 -7.94 1.54 17.98
C LEU A 157 -8.37 3.02 18.04
N ALA A 158 -9.67 3.32 17.91
CA ALA A 158 -10.19 4.68 18.01
C ALA A 158 -10.12 5.23 19.44
N ASP A 159 -10.03 4.36 20.44
CA ASP A 159 -9.93 4.69 21.86
C ASP A 159 -8.48 4.70 22.37
N ALA A 160 -7.49 4.66 21.47
CA ALA A 160 -6.07 4.66 21.83
C ALA A 160 -5.66 5.93 22.60
N ASP A 161 -4.78 5.76 23.59
CA ASP A 161 -4.26 6.82 24.46
C ASP A 161 -2.73 6.89 24.33
N PRO A 162 -2.14 8.05 23.96
CA PRO A 162 -2.78 9.33 23.68
C PRO A 162 -3.67 9.37 22.41
N PRO A 163 -4.76 10.17 22.42
CA PRO A 163 -5.57 10.42 21.22
C PRO A 163 -4.72 10.95 20.06
N GLY A 164 -5.04 10.51 18.83
CA GLY A 164 -4.35 10.95 17.61
C GLY A 164 -3.04 10.20 17.28
N GLU A 165 -2.60 9.24 18.11
CA GLU A 165 -1.43 8.40 17.80
C GLU A 165 -1.74 7.32 16.74
N VAL A 166 -2.98 6.83 16.72
CA VAL A 166 -3.43 5.81 15.78
C VAL A 166 -4.06 6.44 14.55
N THR A 167 -3.64 5.95 13.39
CA THR A 167 -4.08 6.46 12.09
C THR A 167 -4.68 5.34 11.24
N TRP A 168 -5.30 5.69 10.13
CA TRP A 168 -5.77 4.71 9.14
C TRP A 168 -4.64 3.81 8.61
N TRP A 169 -3.39 4.28 8.65
CA TRP A 169 -2.19 3.47 8.38
C TRP A 169 -2.07 2.29 9.35
N THR A 170 -2.21 2.54 10.65
CA THR A 170 -2.17 1.50 11.69
C THR A 170 -3.20 0.41 11.42
N ARG A 171 -4.43 0.83 11.06
CA ARG A 171 -5.52 -0.10 10.79
C ARG A 171 -5.24 -1.03 9.60
N PHE A 172 -4.67 -0.51 8.51
CA PHE A 172 -4.66 -1.20 7.22
C PHE A 172 -3.28 -1.62 6.69
N PHE A 173 -2.20 -1.05 7.20
CA PHE A 173 -0.87 -1.19 6.60
C PHE A 173 0.29 -1.30 7.59
N ASP A 174 0.02 -1.38 8.90
CA ASP A 174 1.07 -1.44 9.91
C ASP A 174 1.13 -2.76 10.66
N TYR A 175 2.21 -2.89 11.42
CA TYR A 175 2.36 -3.91 12.45
C TYR A 175 1.47 -3.59 13.66
N LEU A 176 1.04 -4.63 14.37
CA LEU A 176 0.07 -4.61 15.47
C LEU A 176 0.65 -5.16 16.77
#